data_AF-A0A0C1LXY0-F1
#
_entry.id   AF-A0A0C1LXY0-F1
#
_cell.length_a   1.000
_cell.length_b   1.000
_cell.length_c   1.000
_cell.angle_alpha   90.00
_cell.angle_beta   90.00
_cell.angle_gamma   90.00
#
_symmetry.space_group_name_H-M   'P 1'
#
loop_
_entity.id
_entity.type
_entity.pdbx_description
1 polymer ?
#
loop_
_entity_poly.entity_id
_entity_poly.type
_entity_poly.pdbx_seq_one_letter_code
_entity_poly.pdbx_strand_id
1 'polypeptide(L)'
;MFSLFRYSSMKQNYDDQLLDTINFLKNDWDQAVQTEQAVSETDNHLFAQTMLTKQKYMFMYRQARKRNIKNDRIQPSVYEN
;
A
#
# COMPACT_ATOMS: atom_id res chain seq x y z
N MET A 1 2.05 -35.38 -10.30
CA MET A 1 1.86 -34.18 -11.14
C MET A 1 0.93 -33.11 -10.55
N PHE A 2 0.37 -33.27 -9.33
CA PHE A 2 -0.63 -32.34 -8.77
C PHE A 2 -0.07 -31.25 -7.82
N SER A 3 1.16 -31.37 -7.29
CA SER A 3 1.67 -30.43 -6.27
C SER A 3 2.12 -29.08 -6.83
N LEU A 4 2.62 -29.04 -8.07
CA LEU A 4 3.09 -27.81 -8.73
C LEU A 4 1.95 -26.82 -8.99
N PHE A 5 0.78 -27.32 -9.40
CA PHE A 5 -0.41 -26.49 -9.62
C PHE A 5 -0.89 -25.81 -8.33
N ARG A 6 -0.91 -26.54 -7.21
CA ARG A 6 -1.33 -26.01 -5.90
C ARG A 6 -0.34 -24.97 -5.34
N TYR A 7 0.94 -25.14 -5.60
CA TYR A 7 1.96 -24.15 -5.24
C TYR A 7 1.81 -22.86 -6.06
N SER A 8 1.52 -22.98 -7.36
CA SER A 8 1.28 -21.81 -8.22
C SER A 8 0.07 -21.00 -7.78
N SER A 9 -1.04 -21.65 -7.39
CA SER A 9 -2.24 -20.96 -6.92
C SER A 9 -2.02 -20.29 -5.56
N MET A 10 -1.26 -20.91 -4.64
CA MET A 10 -0.93 -20.30 -3.36
C MET A 10 -0.03 -19.06 -3.52
N LYS A 11 0.96 -19.13 -4.41
CA LYS A 11 1.79 -17.96 -4.73
C LYS A 11 0.96 -16.83 -5.30
N GLN A 12 0.08 -17.13 -6.26
CA GLN A 12 -0.78 -16.13 -6.89
C GLN A 12 -1.72 -15.48 -5.88
N ASN A 13 -2.41 -16.27 -5.04
CA ASN A 13 -3.26 -15.74 -3.98
C ASN A 13 -2.51 -14.79 -3.02
N TYR A 14 -1.27 -15.14 -2.67
CA TYR A 14 -0.45 -14.27 -1.83
C TYR A 14 -0.09 -12.96 -2.55
N ASP A 15 0.31 -13.05 -3.82
CA ASP A 15 0.68 -11.87 -4.61
C ASP A 15 -0.54 -10.94 -4.80
N ASP A 16 -1.73 -11.50 -5.02
CA ASP A 16 -3.00 -10.75 -5.07
C ASP A 16 -3.32 -10.06 -3.73
N GLN A 17 -3.23 -10.78 -2.62
CA GLN A 17 -3.45 -10.21 -1.28
C GLN A 17 -2.44 -9.09 -0.96
N LEU A 18 -1.20 -9.24 -1.40
CA LEU A 18 -0.17 -8.21 -1.23
C LEU A 18 -0.52 -6.95 -2.03
N LEU A 19 -1.00 -7.09 -3.26
CA LEU A 19 -1.46 -5.95 -4.07
C LEU A 19 -2.67 -5.26 -3.44
N ASP A 20 -3.65 -6.02 -2.97
CA ASP A 20 -4.84 -5.47 -2.28
C ASP A 20 -4.44 -4.72 -1.01
N THR A 21 -3.48 -5.26 -0.25
CA THR A 21 -2.94 -4.60 0.95
C THR A 21 -2.20 -3.30 0.60
N ILE A 22 -1.41 -3.29 -0.48
CA ILE A 22 -0.72 -2.08 -0.93
C ILE A 22 -1.71 -1.00 -1.33
N ASN A 23 -2.78 -1.37 -2.04
CA ASN A 23 -3.86 -0.45 -2.41
C ASN A 23 -4.56 0.13 -1.17
N PHE A 24 -4.91 -0.71 -0.21
CA PHE A 24 -5.50 -0.26 1.05
C PHE A 24 -4.58 0.75 1.78
N LEU A 25 -3.30 0.43 1.92
CA LEU A 25 -2.33 1.31 2.59
C LEU A 25 -2.05 2.59 1.81
N LYS A 26 -2.17 2.57 0.48
CA LYS A 26 -2.08 3.77 -0.34
C LYS A 26 -3.23 4.72 -0.05
N ASN A 27 -4.46 4.20 0.00
CA ASN A 27 -5.65 4.98 0.32
C ASN A 27 -5.58 5.53 1.76
N ASP A 28 -5.12 4.74 2.72
CA ASP A 28 -4.92 5.17 4.11
C ASP A 28 -3.88 6.30 4.21
N TRP A 29 -2.79 6.21 3.45
CA TRP A 29 -1.81 7.29 3.38
C TRP A 29 -2.39 8.56 2.73
N ASP A 30 -3.12 8.43 1.63
CA ASP A 30 -3.76 9.58 0.97
C ASP A 30 -4.76 10.29 1.89
N GLN A 31 -5.56 9.52 2.64
CA GLN A 31 -6.49 10.05 3.63
C GLN A 31 -5.77 10.77 4.77
N ALA A 32 -4.64 10.23 5.25
CA ALA A 32 -3.85 10.85 6.31
C ALA A 32 -3.25 12.20 5.85
N VAL A 33 -2.71 12.25 4.62
CA VAL A 33 -2.20 13.50 4.01
C VAL A 33 -3.30 14.54 3.92
N GLN A 34 -4.49 14.18 3.45
CA GLN A 34 -5.62 15.11 3.38
C GLN A 34 -6.04 15.62 4.75
N THR A 35 -6.11 14.73 5.72
CA THR A 35 -6.51 15.08 7.08
C THR A 35 -5.51 16.07 7.69
N GLU A 36 -4.21 15.81 7.50
CA GLU A 36 -3.15 16.73 7.94
C GLU A 36 -3.23 18.09 7.24
N GLN A 37 -3.51 18.12 5.93
CA GLN A 37 -3.64 19.37 5.15
C GLN A 37 -4.91 20.17 5.47
N ALA A 38 -5.99 19.49 5.87
CA ALA A 38 -7.27 20.13 6.18
C ALA A 38 -7.27 20.85 7.54
N VAL A 39 -6.31 20.55 8.41
CA VAL A 39 -6.18 21.20 9.72
C VAL A 39 -5.34 22.46 9.60
N SER A 40 -5.87 23.60 10.07
CA SER A 40 -5.22 24.91 9.97
C SER A 40 -4.04 25.11 10.92
N GLU A 41 -3.99 24.35 12.01
CA GLU A 41 -2.92 24.39 13.01
C GLU A 41 -1.98 23.21 12.85
N THR A 42 -0.70 23.41 13.13
CA THR A 42 0.27 22.30 13.11
C THR A 42 -0.02 21.32 14.24
N ASP A 43 -0.42 20.09 13.88
CA ASP A 43 -0.62 18.98 14.82
C ASP A 43 0.44 17.88 14.62
N ASN A 44 1.32 17.74 15.61
CA ASN A 44 2.37 16.71 15.61
C ASN A 44 1.84 15.28 15.57
N HIS A 45 0.63 15.03 16.10
CA HIS A 45 0.00 13.72 16.06
C HIS A 45 -0.44 13.37 14.64
N LEU A 46 -1.02 14.33 13.91
CA LEU A 46 -1.38 14.14 12.50
C LEU A 46 -0.15 13.91 11.62
N PHE A 47 0.91 14.71 11.81
CA PHE A 47 2.18 14.48 11.12
C PHE A 47 2.75 13.08 11.38
N ALA A 48 2.77 12.65 12.65
CA ALA A 48 3.24 11.32 13.01
C ALA A 48 2.39 10.21 12.37
N GLN A 49 1.07 10.39 12.32
CA GLN A 49 0.15 9.47 11.66
C GLN A 49 0.43 9.38 10.16
N THR A 50 0.58 10.50 9.45
CA THR A 50 0.92 10.53 8.02
C THR A 50 2.25 9.84 7.75
N MET A 51 3.26 10.07 8.58
CA MET A 51 4.56 9.41 8.45
C MET A 51 4.47 7.91 8.68
N LEU A 52 3.64 7.46 9.63
CA LEU A 52 3.40 6.06 9.90
C LEU A 52 2.70 5.35 8.73
N THR A 53 1.61 5.92 8.20
CA THR A 53 0.86 5.35 7.07
C THR A 53 1.72 5.28 5.81
N LYS A 54 2.49 6.34 5.53
CA LYS A 54 3.50 6.37 4.46
C LYS A 54 4.52 5.24 4.60
N GLN A 55 5.07 5.03 5.80
CA GLN A 55 6.08 3.99 6.02
C GLN A 55 5.50 2.59 5.85
N LYS A 56 4.24 2.35 6.28
CA LYS A 56 3.54 1.08 6.05
C LYS A 56 3.38 0.79 4.55
N TYR A 57 2.89 1.78 3.78
CA TYR A 57 2.77 1.67 2.33
C TYR A 57 4.12 1.35 1.67
N MET A 58 5.16 2.13 2.00
CA MET A 58 6.50 1.94 1.44
C MET A 58 7.10 0.59 1.79
N PHE A 59 6.86 0.08 3.00
CA PHE A 59 7.31 -1.24 3.40
C PHE A 59 6.68 -2.33 2.51
N MET A 60 5.36 -2.33 2.34
CA MET A 60 4.67 -3.34 1.53
C MET A 60 5.01 -3.21 0.04
N TYR A 61 5.14 -1.99 -0.47
CA TYR A 61 5.57 -1.73 -1.84
C TYR A 61 6.96 -2.33 -2.14
N ARG A 62 7.90 -2.23 -1.19
CA ARG A 62 9.23 -2.88 -1.30
C ARG A 62 9.13 -4.40 -1.33
N GLN A 63 8.18 -5.01 -0.60
CA GLN A 63 7.97 -6.45 -0.66
C GLN A 63 7.45 -6.89 -2.03
N ALA A 64 6.50 -6.16 -2.61
CA ALA A 64 6.02 -6.45 -3.97
C ALA A 64 7.13 -6.35 -5.01
N ARG A 65 8.00 -5.32 -4.90
CA ARG A 65 9.20 -5.16 -5.75
C ARG A 65 10.15 -6.35 -5.62
N LYS A 66 10.46 -6.80 -4.40
CA LYS A 66 11.32 -7.98 -4.17
C LYS A 66 10.76 -9.27 -4.79
N ARG A 67 9.45 -9.35 -4.95
CA ARG A 67 8.75 -10.50 -5.55
C ARG A 67 8.55 -10.38 -7.06
N ASN A 68 8.98 -9.27 -7.68
CA ASN A 68 8.75 -8.95 -9.08
C ASN A 68 7.26 -8.97 -9.48
N ILE A 69 6.37 -8.57 -8.57
CA ILE A 69 4.95 -8.44 -8.88
C ILE A 69 4.79 -7.23 -9.82
N LYS A 70 4.03 -7.41 -10.91
CA LYS A 70 3.75 -6.33 -11.85
C LYS A 70 2.92 -5.26 -11.16
N ASN A 71 3.29 -4.00 -11.38
CA ASN A 71 2.59 -2.86 -10.82
C ASN A 71 1.44 -2.41 -11.75
N ASP A 72 0.49 -3.30 -12.02
CA ASP A 72 -0.64 -3.05 -12.92
C ASP A 72 -1.95 -2.71 -12.18
N ARG A 73 -2.04 -3.07 -10.90
CA ARG A 73 -3.25 -2.89 -10.07
C ARG A 73 -3.11 -1.88 -8.93
N ILE A 74 -1.92 -1.31 -8.71
CA ILE A 74 -1.75 -0.29 -7.65
C ILE A 74 -2.29 1.03 -8.17
N GLN A 75 -3.27 1.59 -7.46
CA GLN A 75 -3.91 2.85 -7.83
C GLN A 75 -2.90 4.00 -7.80
N PRO A 76 -2.91 4.90 -8.80
CA PRO A 76 -2.22 6.18 -8.69
C PRO A 76 -2.79 6.98 -7.52
N SER A 77 -2.03 7.93 -6.98
CA SER A 77 -2.61 8.89 -6.04
C SER A 77 -3.81 9.55 -6.70
N VAL A 78 -4.99 9.41 -6.09
CA VAL A 78 -6.26 9.95 -6.62
C VAL A 78 -6.28 11.48 -6.53
N TYR A 79 -5.39 12.06 -5.74
CA TYR A 79 -5.34 13.50 -5.46
C TYR A 79 -4.08 14.09 -6.08
N GLU A 80 -4.26 14.86 -7.15
CA GLU A 80 -3.29 15.82 -7.67
C GLU A 80 -3.31 17.06 -6.76
N ASN A 81 -2.11 17.56 -6.44
CA ASN A 81 -1.93 18.83 -5.70
C ASN A 81 -2.44 20.02 -6.52
#